data_AF-A0A645F9D6-F1
#
_entry.id   AF-A0A645F9D6-F1
#
_cell.length_a   1.000
_cell.length_b   1.000
_cell.length_c   1.000
_cell.angle_alpha   90.00
_cell.angle_beta   90.00
_cell.angle_gamma   90.00
#
_symmetry.space_group_name_H-M   'P 1'
#
loop_
_entity.id
_entity.type
_entity.pdbx_description
1 polymer ?
#
loop_
_entity_poly.entity_id
_entity_poly.type
_entity_poly.pdbx_seq_one_letter_code
_entity_poly.pdbx_strand_id
1 'polypeptide(L)'
;MSEFGKPIQRFVEERADLSGKACFTLYTCGAPKGEFSGAFAELLRSKGASVVDGWHCRGFDTFGPFKLIGGLAKGRPNEADLAGAVTFVESLLK
;
A
#
# COMPACT_ATOMS: atom_id res chain seq x y z
N MET A 1 -6.27 13.44 2.24
CA MET A 1 -5.66 12.54 1.24
C MET A 1 -5.98 11.11 1.64
N SER A 2 -6.15 10.21 0.69
CA SER A 2 -6.24 8.78 1.00
C SER A 2 -4.88 8.29 1.47
N GLU A 3 -4.84 7.58 2.60
CA GLU A 3 -3.64 7.14 3.28
C GLU A 3 -3.83 5.71 3.80
N PHE A 4 -2.76 5.08 4.27
CA PHE A 4 -2.80 3.78 4.91
C PHE A 4 -3.75 3.80 6.12
N GLY A 5 -4.39 2.67 6.42
CA GLY A 5 -5.34 2.59 7.55
C GLY A 5 -4.68 2.90 8.91
N LYS A 6 -5.44 3.51 9.83
CA LYS A 6 -4.95 3.83 11.19
C LYS A 6 -4.27 2.66 11.91
N PRO A 7 -4.73 1.38 11.82
CA PRO A 7 -4.09 0.28 12.52
C PRO A 7 -2.62 0.06 12.12
N ILE A 8 -2.29 0.16 10.83
CA ILE A 8 -0.91 -0.05 10.37
C ILE A 8 -0.05 1.18 10.64
N GLN A 9 -0.62 2.39 10.57
CA GLN A 9 0.07 3.61 11.03
C GLN A 9 0.45 3.48 12.51
N ARG A 10 -0.53 3.15 13.36
CA ARG A 10 -0.32 2.96 14.80
C ARG A 10 0.72 1.88 15.10
N PHE A 11 0.69 0.77 14.36
CA PHE A 11 1.69 -0.28 14.48
C PHE A 11 3.12 0.25 14.27
N VAL A 12 3.33 1.15 13.30
CA VAL A 12 4.64 1.77 13.05
C VAL A 12 4.95 2.85 14.10
N GLU A 13 3.96 3.66 14.48
CA GLU A 13 4.10 4.70 15.52
C GLU A 13 4.55 4.12 16.86
N GLU A 14 4.06 2.93 17.24
CA GLU A 14 4.41 2.23 18.47
C GLU A 14 5.77 1.52 18.42
N ARG A 15 6.46 1.50 17.26
CA ARG A 15 7.84 1.00 17.18
C ARG A 15 8.81 2.02 17.73
N ALA A 16 9.72 1.53 18.58
CA ALA A 16 10.81 2.34 19.12
C ALA A 16 11.85 2.67 18.03
N ASP A 17 12.22 1.70 17.19
CA ASP A 17 13.27 1.85 16.19
C ASP A 17 13.10 0.82 15.06
N LEU A 18 13.29 1.27 13.81
CA LEU A 18 13.35 0.48 12.58
C LEU A 18 14.68 0.65 11.84
N SER A 19 15.69 1.22 12.49
CA SER A 19 17.05 1.36 11.95
C SER A 19 17.60 0.02 11.46
N GLY A 20 18.22 0.06 10.27
CA GLY A 20 18.76 -1.13 9.61
C GLY A 20 17.69 -2.07 9.02
N LYS A 21 16.40 -1.70 9.05
CA LYS A 21 15.34 -2.44 8.34
C LYS A 21 15.13 -1.85 6.94
N ALA A 22 15.25 -2.70 5.93
CA ALA A 22 14.70 -2.44 4.61
C ALA A 22 13.19 -2.69 4.65
N CYS A 23 12.40 -1.70 4.25
CA CYS A 23 10.95 -1.77 4.21
C CYS A 23 10.44 -1.42 2.81
N PHE A 24 9.28 -1.94 2.44
CA PHE A 24 8.57 -1.55 1.22
C PHE A 24 7.10 -1.34 1.55
N THR A 25 6.38 -0.63 0.69
CA THR A 25 4.93 -0.44 0.82
C THR A 25 4.19 -1.35 -0.17
N LEU A 26 3.08 -1.94 0.27
CA LEU A 26 2.22 -2.75 -0.57
C LEU A 26 0.77 -2.47 -0.21
N TYR A 27 -0.04 -2.04 -1.18
CA TYR A 27 -1.41 -1.67 -0.91
C TYR A 27 -2.34 -1.82 -2.13
N THR A 28 -3.64 -1.73 -1.88
CA THR A 28 -4.68 -1.66 -2.92
C THR A 28 -5.35 -0.29 -2.86
N CYS A 29 -5.70 0.30 -4.00
CA CYS A 29 -6.43 1.56 -4.03
C CYS A 29 -7.67 1.51 -4.93
N GLY A 30 -8.73 2.17 -4.48
CA GLY A 30 -9.97 2.36 -5.23
C GLY A 30 -9.91 3.48 -6.26
N ALA A 31 -9.05 4.49 -6.05
CA ALA A 31 -8.89 5.63 -6.96
C ALA A 31 -8.01 5.29 -8.18
N PRO A 32 -8.46 5.54 -9.43
CA PRO A 32 -7.79 5.08 -10.65
C PRO A 32 -6.41 5.70 -10.91
N LYS A 33 -6.05 6.75 -10.15
CA LYS A 33 -4.76 7.44 -10.19
C LYS A 33 -4.39 7.87 -8.78
N GLY A 34 -3.10 7.85 -8.49
CA GLY A 34 -2.52 8.37 -7.25
C GLY A 34 -1.58 7.39 -6.58
N GLU A 35 -0.45 7.91 -6.12
CA GLU A 35 0.45 7.23 -5.19
C GLU A 35 -0.01 7.59 -3.77
N PHE A 36 -0.33 6.57 -2.95
CA PHE A 36 -0.96 6.73 -1.64
C PHE A 36 -0.07 6.23 -0.50
N SER A 37 1.16 5.80 -0.79
CA SER A 37 2.10 5.41 0.26
C SER A 37 3.02 6.53 0.73
N GLY A 38 2.87 7.76 0.21
CA GLY A 38 3.77 8.88 0.51
C GLY A 38 3.95 9.15 2.00
N ALA A 39 2.86 9.47 2.73
CA ALA A 39 2.97 9.78 4.15
C ALA A 39 3.33 8.54 4.98
N PHE A 40 2.87 7.35 4.58
CA PHE A 40 3.23 6.11 5.26
C PHE A 40 4.71 5.75 5.10
N ALA A 41 5.30 5.99 3.93
CA ALA A 41 6.74 5.84 3.69
C ALA A 41 7.54 6.84 4.54
N GLU A 42 7.09 8.08 4.67
CA GLU A 42 7.71 9.06 5.57
C GLU A 42 7.60 8.64 7.04
N LEU A 43 6.47 8.05 7.46
CA LEU A 43 6.34 7.49 8.80
C LEU A 43 7.37 6.38 9.05
N LEU A 44 7.57 5.46 8.10
CA LEU A 44 8.61 4.43 8.19
C LEU A 44 10.01 5.03 8.28
N ARG A 45 10.33 6.01 7.43
CA ARG A 45 11.62 6.72 7.45
C ARG A 45 11.86 7.46 8.77
N SER A 46 10.81 8.06 9.33
CA SER A 46 10.89 8.75 10.64
C SER A 46 11.25 7.81 11.79
N LYS A 47 11.00 6.51 11.63
CA LYS A 47 11.37 5.44 12.56
C LYS A 47 12.73 4.82 12.25
N GLY A 48 13.49 5.33 11.28
CA GLY A 48 14.83 4.84 10.91
C GLY A 48 14.84 3.77 9.82
N ALA A 49 13.69 3.38 9.26
CA ALA A 49 13.65 2.40 8.17
C ALA A 49 14.21 2.98 6.86
N SER A 50 14.85 2.12 6.07
CA SER A 50 15.13 2.41 4.65
C SER A 50 13.96 1.90 3.82
N VAL A 51 13.17 2.81 3.24
CA VAL A 51 12.07 2.43 2.34
C VAL A 51 12.63 2.21 0.93
N VAL A 52 12.73 0.95 0.52
CA VAL A 52 13.44 0.55 -0.71
C VAL A 52 12.59 0.68 -1.97
N ASP A 53 11.28 0.46 -1.89
CA ASP A 53 10.34 0.62 -2.99
C ASP A 53 8.88 0.55 -2.50
N GLY A 54 7.92 0.67 -3.41
CA GLY A 54 6.49 0.50 -3.16
C GLY A 54 5.75 -0.09 -4.35
N TRP A 55 4.71 -0.88 -4.08
CA TRP A 55 3.84 -1.43 -5.11
C TRP A 55 2.37 -1.31 -4.74
N HIS A 56 1.53 -1.13 -5.75
CA HIS A 56 0.09 -1.11 -5.55
C HIS A 56 -0.69 -1.71 -6.72
N CYS A 57 -1.93 -2.10 -6.46
CA CYS A 57 -2.91 -2.45 -7.49
C CYS A 57 -4.29 -1.87 -7.20
N ARG A 58 -5.23 -2.13 -8.11
CA ARG A 58 -6.63 -1.71 -7.97
C ARG A 58 -7.32 -2.59 -6.94
N GLY A 59 -7.99 -1.98 -5.97
CA GLY A 59 -8.88 -2.66 -5.03
C GLY A 59 -10.34 -2.37 -5.33
N PHE A 60 -11.22 -3.35 -5.10
CA PHE A 60 -12.66 -3.16 -5.20
C PHE A 60 -13.12 -2.02 -4.28
N ASP A 61 -13.80 -1.04 -4.85
CA ASP A 61 -14.16 0.20 -4.16
C ASP A 61 -15.65 0.51 -4.32
N THR A 62 -16.34 0.56 -3.19
CA THR A 62 -17.76 0.94 -3.09
C THR A 62 -17.95 2.23 -2.31
N PHE A 63 -16.92 3.06 -2.17
CA PHE A 63 -17.00 4.32 -1.44
C PHE A 63 -17.88 5.35 -2.18
N GLY A 64 -18.78 5.99 -1.44
CA GLY A 64 -19.62 7.07 -1.97
C GLY A 64 -20.52 6.65 -3.15
N PRO A 65 -20.61 7.47 -4.22
CA PRO A 65 -21.53 7.23 -5.34
C PRO A 65 -21.20 5.93 -6.08
N PHE A 66 -19.97 5.41 -5.95
CA PHE A 66 -19.57 4.16 -6.59
C PHE A 66 -20.40 2.98 -6.12
N LYS A 67 -20.90 2.97 -4.88
CA LYS A 67 -21.81 1.93 -4.38
C LYS A 67 -23.05 1.77 -5.26
N LEU A 68 -23.61 2.88 -5.76
CA LEU A 68 -24.86 2.89 -6.53
C LEU A 68 -24.70 2.33 -7.94
N ILE A 69 -23.50 2.36 -8.50
CA ILE A 69 -23.16 1.73 -9.79
C ILE A 69 -22.51 0.34 -9.60
N GLY A 70 -22.55 -0.19 -8.37
CA GLY A 70 -22.04 -1.50 -7.98
C GLY A 70 -20.54 -1.55 -7.66
N GLY A 71 -19.86 -0.42 -7.61
CA GLY A 71 -18.45 -0.28 -7.26
C GLY A 71 -17.50 -0.20 -8.45
N LEU A 72 -16.28 0.30 -8.19
CA LEU A 72 -15.15 0.36 -9.11
C LEU A 72 -14.22 -0.84 -8.92
N ALA A 73 -13.43 -1.15 -9.94
CA ALA A 73 -12.43 -2.23 -9.89
C ALA A 73 -13.00 -3.58 -9.41
N LYS A 74 -14.23 -3.91 -9.85
CA LYS A 74 -14.88 -5.20 -9.60
C LYS A 74 -13.97 -6.35 -10.03
N GLY A 75 -13.90 -7.38 -9.20
CA GLY A 75 -13.04 -8.54 -9.44
C GLY A 75 -11.55 -8.22 -9.28
N ARG A 76 -11.18 -7.15 -8.56
CA ARG A 76 -9.79 -6.82 -8.22
C ARG A 76 -9.63 -6.64 -6.70
N PRO A 77 -8.51 -7.04 -6.09
CA PRO A 77 -7.35 -7.68 -6.72
C PRO A 77 -7.68 -9.07 -7.30
N ASN A 78 -7.04 -9.45 -8.41
CA ASN A 78 -7.16 -10.78 -9.05
C ASN A 78 -5.80 -11.48 -9.19
N GLU A 79 -5.79 -12.63 -9.87
CA GLU A 79 -4.58 -13.41 -10.13
C GLU A 79 -3.46 -12.61 -10.81
N ALA A 80 -3.79 -11.70 -11.73
CA ALA A 80 -2.80 -10.85 -12.37
C ALA A 80 -2.22 -9.80 -11.40
N ASP A 81 -3.06 -9.23 -10.53
CA ASP A 81 -2.59 -8.31 -9.49
C ASP A 81 -1.70 -9.06 -8.47
N LEU A 82 -2.07 -10.29 -8.09
CA LEU A 82 -1.26 -11.16 -7.24
C LEU A 82 0.08 -11.51 -7.88
N ALA A 83 0.10 -11.89 -9.16
CA ALA A 83 1.33 -12.16 -9.91
C ALA A 83 2.23 -10.91 -9.97
N GLY A 84 1.64 -9.72 -10.12
CA GLY A 84 2.36 -8.44 -10.05
C GLY A 84 3.00 -8.19 -8.69
N ALA A 85 2.27 -8.45 -7.59
CA ALA A 85 2.80 -8.34 -6.24
C ALA A 85 3.95 -9.32 -5.97
N VAL A 86 3.83 -10.57 -6.44
CA VAL A 86 4.90 -11.58 -6.34
C VAL A 86 6.13 -11.11 -7.12
N THR A 87 5.96 -10.71 -8.38
CA THR A 87 7.06 -10.22 -9.22
C THR A 87 7.76 -9.02 -8.57
N PHE A 88 7.00 -8.12 -7.97
CA PHE A 88 7.54 -6.99 -7.21
C PHE A 88 8.41 -7.46 -6.04
N VAL A 89 7.89 -8.33 -5.17
CA VAL A 89 8.66 -8.82 -4.02
C VAL A 89 9.91 -9.60 -4.46
N GLU A 90 9.80 -10.44 -5.50
CA GLU A 90 10.95 -11.15 -6.08
C GLU A 90 12.01 -10.21 -6.63
N SER A 91 11.62 -9.04 -7.15
CA SER A 91 12.57 -8.02 -7.62
C SER A 91 13.40 -7.40 -6.49
N LEU A 92 12.89 -7.41 -5.25
CA LEU A 92 13.59 -6.89 -4.07
C LEU A 92 14.55 -7.90 -3.42
N LEU A 93 14.45 -9.19 -3.77
CA LEU A 93 15.28 -10.27 -3.20
C LEU A 93 16.60 -10.49 -3.97
N LYS A 94 16.83 -9.73 -5.04
CA LYS A 94 18.02 -9.80 -5.88
C LYS A 94 19.13 -8.93 -5.31
#